data_AF-A0A3N5UBS5-F1
#
_entry.id   AF-A0A3N5UBS5-F1
#
_cell.length_a   1.000
_cell.length_b   1.000
_cell.length_c   1.000
_cell.angle_alpha   90.00
_cell.angle_beta   90.00
_cell.angle_gamma   90.00
#
_symmetry.space_group_name_H-M   'P 1'
#
loop_
_entity.id
_entity.type
_entity.pdbx_description
1 polymer ?
#
loop_
_entity_poly.entity_id
_entity_poly.type
_entity_poly.pdbx_seq_one_letter_code
_entity_poly.pdbx_strand_id
1 'polypeptide(L)'
;MTLSSQQPILELFNEKDLLVFDREMRELLEETAELEYVVEPRITGVEVILIYEQGALKSVTDQAGPVTPSVKTILTVPLTFIPLRKETPVPDWLEIVADIYMEEAAFAQLNQEMRRKNLATFSDPRAAVEDSLHQTDARISAKRPMNYFCSGIGKKAEVQGATHYELRLALQELGLRVNRPHIQLRHGMREVIDQCRHLRAEAGNFPYPVEGALIRVNSLDLQERLRHASANLPGTLVFRF
;
A
#
# COMPACT_ATOMS: atom_id res chain seq x y z
N MET A 1 -12.74 -10.56 12.40
CA MET A 1 -12.84 -9.44 11.45
C MET A 1 -12.51 -9.99 10.09
N THR A 2 -13.52 -10.14 9.23
CA THR A 2 -13.34 -10.44 7.82
C THR A 2 -12.59 -9.26 7.19
N LEU A 3 -11.56 -9.54 6.38
CA LEU A 3 -10.92 -8.55 5.50
C LEU A 3 -11.98 -8.00 4.53
N SER A 4 -12.75 -7.02 5.00
CA SER A 4 -13.81 -6.37 4.27
C SER A 4 -13.26 -5.08 3.66
N SER A 5 -12.38 -5.25 2.67
CA SER A 5 -11.90 -4.13 1.84
C SER A 5 -11.53 -4.49 0.40
N GLN A 6 -11.71 -5.73 -0.07
CA GLN A 6 -11.62 -5.98 -1.51
C GLN A 6 -12.94 -5.67 -2.20
N GLN A 7 -13.31 -4.39 -2.23
CA GLN A 7 -13.89 -3.91 -3.47
C GLN A 7 -12.79 -4.02 -4.53
N PRO A 8 -13.05 -4.65 -5.69
CA PRO A 8 -12.07 -4.65 -6.77
C PRO A 8 -11.72 -3.19 -7.07
N ILE A 9 -10.42 -2.87 -6.99
CA ILE A 9 -9.94 -1.54 -7.35
C ILE A 9 -10.13 -1.42 -8.86
N LEU A 10 -10.73 -0.31 -9.31
CA LEU A 10 -10.90 -0.02 -10.73
C LEU A 10 -9.53 -0.05 -11.43
N GLU A 11 -9.42 -0.80 -12.52
CA GLU A 11 -8.20 -0.86 -13.32
C GLU A 11 -8.41 -0.23 -14.70
N LEU A 12 -7.52 0.67 -15.08
CA LEU A 12 -7.54 1.35 -16.36
C LEU A 12 -6.23 1.11 -17.12
N PHE A 13 -6.31 1.05 -18.46
CA PHE A 13 -5.18 0.67 -19.32
C PHE A 13 -4.79 1.75 -20.32
N ASN A 14 -5.57 2.83 -20.46
CA ASN A 14 -5.28 3.92 -21.37
C ASN A 14 -5.60 5.29 -20.76
N GLU A 15 -4.90 6.31 -21.26
CA GLU A 15 -4.98 7.68 -20.73
C GLU A 15 -6.33 8.36 -21.00
N LYS A 16 -7.09 7.90 -22.00
CA LYS A 16 -8.42 8.47 -22.27
C LYS A 16 -9.41 8.07 -21.18
N ASP A 17 -9.31 6.84 -20.68
CA ASP A 17 -10.15 6.38 -19.58
C ASP A 17 -9.86 7.15 -18.28
N LEU A 18 -8.62 7.61 -18.08
CA LEU A 18 -8.28 8.50 -16.96
C LEU A 18 -9.02 9.84 -17.05
N LEU A 19 -9.12 10.43 -18.24
CA LEU A 19 -9.89 11.66 -18.46
C LEU A 19 -11.40 11.44 -18.26
N VAL A 20 -11.91 10.28 -18.67
CA VAL A 20 -13.31 9.90 -18.43
C VAL A 20 -13.57 9.74 -16.94
N PHE A 21 -12.68 9.06 -16.23
CA PHE A 21 -12.75 8.89 -14.78
C PHE A 21 -12.76 10.24 -14.05
N ASP A 22 -11.84 11.17 -14.38
CA ASP A 22 -11.82 12.51 -13.79
C ASP A 22 -13.14 13.26 -13.98
N ARG A 23 -13.69 13.22 -15.21
CA ARG A 23 -14.98 13.85 -15.52
C ARG A 23 -16.11 13.24 -14.68
N GLU A 24 -16.20 11.92 -14.62
CA GLU A 24 -17.23 11.23 -13.83
C GLU A 24 -17.10 11.53 -12.34
N MET A 25 -15.88 11.66 -11.81
CA MET A 25 -15.66 12.00 -10.40
C MET A 25 -16.18 13.39 -10.10
N ARG A 26 -15.84 14.36 -10.96
CA ARG A 26 -16.29 15.75 -10.81
C ARG A 26 -17.80 15.89 -10.98
N GLU A 27 -18.41 15.18 -11.92
CA GLU A 27 -19.87 15.16 -12.10
C GLU A 27 -20.59 14.60 -10.88
N LEU A 28 -20.12 13.47 -10.33
CA LEU A 28 -20.70 12.87 -9.13
C LEU A 28 -20.54 13.72 -7.87
N LEU A 29 -19.44 14.47 -7.79
CA LEU A 29 -19.16 15.37 -6.67
C LEU A 29 -19.71 16.79 -6.87
N GLU A 30 -20.33 17.08 -8.03
CA GLU A 30 -20.75 18.44 -8.41
C GLU A 30 -19.60 19.47 -8.35
N GLU A 31 -18.36 19.03 -8.60
CA GLU A 31 -17.16 19.85 -8.54
C GLU A 31 -16.86 20.49 -9.89
N THR A 32 -16.69 21.81 -9.91
CA THR A 32 -16.32 22.55 -11.13
C THR A 32 -14.82 22.75 -11.28
N ALA A 33 -14.09 22.71 -10.17
CA ALA A 33 -12.63 22.80 -10.14
C ALA A 33 -11.96 21.45 -10.45
N GLU A 34 -10.68 21.50 -10.80
CA GLU A 34 -9.87 20.28 -10.93
C GLU A 34 -9.70 19.60 -9.56
N LEU A 35 -9.74 18.27 -9.56
CA LEU A 35 -9.48 17.47 -8.37
C LEU A 35 -7.98 17.33 -8.16
N GLU A 36 -7.58 17.26 -6.90
CA GLU A 36 -6.21 16.88 -6.51
C GLU A 36 -6.13 15.38 -6.30
N TYR A 37 -5.03 14.78 -6.76
CA TYR A 37 -4.78 13.35 -6.68
C TYR A 37 -3.43 13.05 -6.01
N VAL A 38 -3.39 11.94 -5.28
CA VAL A 38 -2.15 11.27 -4.90
C VAL A 38 -1.88 10.16 -5.92
N VAL A 39 -0.66 10.14 -6.45
CA VAL A 39 -0.17 9.12 -7.36
C VAL A 39 1.04 8.44 -6.73
N GLU A 40 0.96 7.12 -6.54
CA GLU A 40 2.00 6.26 -5.98
C GLU A 40 2.29 5.09 -6.93
N PRO A 41 3.51 4.51 -6.96
CA PRO A 41 3.75 3.25 -7.66
C PRO A 41 2.90 2.14 -7.01
N ARG A 42 2.12 1.42 -7.82
CA ARG A 42 1.42 0.23 -7.36
C ARG A 42 2.43 -0.90 -7.30
N ILE A 43 2.87 -1.25 -6.09
CA ILE A 43 3.80 -2.36 -5.88
C ILE A 43 3.08 -3.70 -5.95
N THR A 44 3.79 -4.74 -6.35
CA THR A 44 3.31 -6.12 -6.21
C THR A 44 3.69 -6.65 -4.83
N GLY A 45 2.71 -6.81 -3.95
CA GLY A 45 2.90 -7.33 -2.60
C GLY A 45 1.69 -8.13 -2.10
N VAL A 46 1.78 -8.57 -0.85
CA VAL A 46 0.70 -9.23 -0.11
C VAL A 46 0.12 -8.23 0.88
N GLU A 47 -1.15 -7.89 0.70
CA GLU A 47 -1.86 -7.00 1.61
C GLU A 47 -2.10 -7.69 2.96
N VAL A 48 -1.80 -6.97 4.04
CA VAL A 48 -1.98 -7.41 5.42
C VAL A 48 -2.65 -6.30 6.23
N ILE A 49 -3.44 -6.70 7.22
CA ILE A 49 -3.94 -5.80 8.27
C ILE A 49 -3.08 -5.99 9.51
N LEU A 50 -2.44 -4.91 9.97
CA LEU A 50 -1.76 -4.88 11.27
C LEU A 50 -2.63 -4.11 12.26
N ILE A 51 -2.80 -4.68 13.46
CA ILE A 51 -3.49 -4.05 14.58
C ILE A 51 -2.46 -3.69 15.64
N TYR A 52 -2.37 -2.41 15.95
CA TYR A 52 -1.64 -1.88 17.10
C TYR A 52 -2.62 -1.54 18.20
N GLU A 53 -2.31 -1.96 19.42
CA GLU A 53 -3.09 -1.70 20.62
C GLU A 53 -2.12 -1.23 21.72
N GLN A 54 -2.45 -0.11 22.38
CA GLN A 54 -1.60 0.54 23.38
C GLN A 54 -0.16 0.77 22.88
N GLY A 55 -0.05 1.19 21.62
CA GLY A 55 1.22 1.47 20.95
C GLY A 55 2.04 0.26 20.53
N ALA A 56 1.56 -0.98 20.70
CA ALA A 56 2.28 -2.22 20.39
C ALA A 56 1.55 -3.09 19.34
N LEU A 57 2.32 -3.75 18.48
CA LEU A 57 1.81 -4.65 17.46
C LEU A 57 1.17 -5.90 18.09
N LYS A 58 -0.15 -6.00 17.97
CA LYS A 58 -0.97 -7.05 18.58
C LYS A 58 -1.17 -8.25 17.66
N SER A 59 -1.64 -7.99 16.43
CA SER A 59 -1.91 -9.03 15.45
C SER A 59 -1.71 -8.56 14.03
N VAL A 60 -1.39 -9.50 13.15
CA VAL A 60 -1.31 -9.32 11.70
C VAL A 60 -2.02 -10.47 11.02
N THR A 61 -2.87 -10.13 10.06
CA THR A 61 -3.72 -11.07 9.31
C THR A 61 -3.67 -10.72 7.83
N ASP A 62 -3.52 -11.72 6.98
CA ASP A 62 -3.73 -11.63 5.54
C ASP A 62 -5.01 -12.40 5.15
N GLN A 63 -5.27 -12.54 3.85
CA GLN A 63 -6.47 -13.25 3.36
C GLN A 63 -6.54 -14.72 3.75
N ALA A 64 -5.39 -15.38 3.86
CA ALA A 64 -5.31 -16.80 4.19
C ALA A 64 -5.32 -17.05 5.71
N GLY A 65 -5.00 -16.04 6.52
CA GLY A 65 -5.18 -16.10 7.96
C GLY A 65 -4.13 -15.32 8.77
N PRO A 66 -3.92 -15.71 10.05
CA PRO A 66 -2.96 -15.04 10.93
C PRO A 66 -1.52 -15.28 10.49
N VAL A 67 -0.76 -14.21 10.29
CA VAL A 67 0.66 -14.23 9.87
C VAL A 67 1.57 -13.48 10.86
N THR A 68 1.06 -13.23 12.07
CA THR A 68 1.73 -12.39 13.09
C THR A 68 3.17 -12.82 13.41
N PRO A 69 3.48 -14.12 13.64
CA PRO A 69 4.86 -14.52 13.95
C PRO A 69 5.84 -14.19 12.82
N SER A 70 5.44 -14.44 11.57
CA SER A 70 6.25 -14.18 10.39
C SER A 70 6.48 -12.69 10.17
N VAL A 71 5.42 -11.87 10.31
CA VAL A 71 5.53 -10.41 10.13
C VAL A 71 6.41 -9.77 11.20
N LYS A 72 6.41 -10.28 12.44
CA LYS A 72 7.34 -9.83 13.50
C LYS A 72 8.81 -10.05 13.18
N THR A 73 9.14 -10.88 12.17
CA THR A 73 10.52 -11.09 11.73
C THR A 73 11.00 -10.05 10.70
N ILE A 74 10.08 -9.25 10.16
CA ILE A 74 10.39 -8.21 9.18
C ILE A 74 10.98 -7.01 9.92
N LEU A 75 12.28 -6.78 9.75
CA LEU A 75 13.05 -5.79 10.51
C LEU A 75 12.49 -4.37 10.44
N THR A 76 11.83 -4.02 9.34
CA THR A 76 11.28 -2.68 9.12
C THR A 76 9.92 -2.50 9.77
N VAL A 77 9.21 -3.58 10.14
CA VAL A 77 7.91 -3.49 10.81
C VAL A 77 8.14 -3.13 12.29
N PRO A 78 7.66 -1.97 12.76
CA PRO A 78 7.79 -1.59 14.15
C PRO A 78 6.95 -2.51 15.04
N LEU A 79 7.56 -3.12 16.07
CA LEU A 79 6.80 -3.88 17.08
C LEU A 79 6.08 -2.96 18.08
N THR A 80 6.58 -1.74 18.21
CA THR A 80 5.96 -0.61 18.91
C THR A 80 6.21 0.62 18.07
N PHE A 81 5.32 1.62 18.10
CA PHE A 81 5.59 2.87 17.37
C PHE A 81 6.92 3.50 17.77
N ILE A 82 7.60 4.08 16.79
CA ILE A 82 8.87 4.79 16.97
C ILE A 82 8.68 6.17 16.36
N PRO A 83 8.02 7.10 17.07
CA PRO A 83 7.68 8.38 16.48
C PRO A 83 8.92 9.19 16.09
N LEU A 84 8.86 9.89 14.96
CA LEU A 84 9.97 10.70 14.47
C LEU A 84 10.20 11.96 15.32
N ARG A 85 9.16 12.40 16.04
CA ARG A 85 9.21 13.52 16.99
C ARG A 85 8.65 13.03 18.32
N LYS A 86 9.25 13.50 19.41
CA LYS A 86 8.91 13.06 20.77
C LYS A 86 7.48 13.44 21.16
N GLU A 87 6.97 14.53 20.60
CA GLU A 87 5.65 15.09 20.89
C GLU A 87 4.53 14.44 20.07
N THR A 88 4.86 13.58 19.10
CA THR A 88 3.85 12.91 18.28
C THR A 88 3.01 11.97 19.16
N PRO A 89 1.69 12.19 19.25
CA PRO A 89 0.82 11.35 20.06
C PRO A 89 0.74 9.95 19.46
N VAL A 90 0.93 8.94 20.30
CA VAL A 90 0.77 7.54 19.92
C VAL A 90 -0.68 7.13 20.16
N PRO A 91 -1.38 6.59 19.15
CA PRO A 91 -2.77 6.16 19.33
C PRO A 91 -2.86 4.92 20.21
N ASP A 92 -3.95 4.83 20.98
CA ASP A 92 -4.26 3.65 21.79
C ASP A 92 -4.70 2.49 20.89
N TRP A 93 -5.25 2.80 19.72
CA TRP A 93 -5.67 1.82 18.75
C TRP A 93 -5.37 2.29 17.32
N LEU A 94 -4.71 1.45 16.52
CA LEU A 94 -4.51 1.71 15.09
C LEU A 94 -4.58 0.45 14.20
N GLU A 95 -5.40 0.51 13.16
CA GLU A 95 -5.48 -0.46 12.06
C GLU A 95 -4.66 0.16 10.95
N ILE A 96 -3.67 -0.56 10.46
CA ILE A 96 -3.02 -0.18 9.21
C ILE A 96 -3.20 -1.28 8.20
N VAL A 97 -3.44 -0.84 6.96
CA VAL A 97 -3.30 -1.68 5.77
C VAL A 97 -1.88 -1.49 5.27
N ALA A 98 -1.20 -2.59 4.99
CA ALA A 98 0.15 -2.58 4.48
C ALA A 98 0.32 -3.63 3.39
N ASP A 99 1.26 -3.38 2.49
CA ASP A 99 1.71 -4.35 1.50
C ASP A 99 3.07 -4.90 1.96
N ILE A 100 3.16 -6.21 2.23
CA ILE A 100 4.43 -6.92 2.41
C ILE A 100 4.98 -7.26 1.04
N TYR A 101 6.25 -6.96 0.80
CA TYR A 101 6.90 -7.21 -0.48
C TYR A 101 8.31 -7.77 -0.30
N MET A 102 8.89 -8.28 -1.39
CA MET A 102 10.27 -8.72 -1.47
C MET A 102 10.96 -7.99 -2.62
N GLU A 103 12.15 -7.44 -2.35
CA GLU A 103 12.95 -6.78 -3.38
C GLU A 103 13.46 -7.80 -4.42
N GLU A 104 13.63 -7.37 -5.66
CA GLU A 104 14.02 -8.25 -6.77
C GLU A 104 15.37 -8.94 -6.53
N ALA A 105 16.34 -8.21 -5.96
CA ALA A 105 17.64 -8.75 -5.61
C ALA A 105 17.52 -9.84 -4.52
N ALA A 106 16.70 -9.59 -3.49
CA ALA A 106 16.43 -10.55 -2.42
C ALA A 106 15.74 -11.81 -2.95
N PHE A 107 14.76 -11.63 -3.84
CA PHE A 107 14.07 -12.72 -4.52
C PHE A 107 15.01 -13.57 -5.39
N ALA A 108 15.86 -12.93 -6.18
CA ALA A 108 16.85 -13.63 -7.02
C ALA A 108 17.82 -14.46 -6.18
N GLN A 109 18.28 -13.92 -5.04
CA GLN A 109 19.13 -14.63 -4.09
C GLN A 109 18.40 -15.82 -3.47
N LEU A 110 17.16 -15.64 -3.00
CA LEU A 110 16.34 -16.72 -2.45
C LEU A 110 16.19 -17.87 -3.46
N ASN A 111 15.82 -17.56 -4.71
CA ASN A 111 15.69 -18.58 -5.75
C ASN A 111 17.03 -19.24 -6.12
N GLN A 112 18.16 -18.54 -5.98
CA GLN A 112 19.49 -19.16 -6.13
C GLN A 112 19.76 -20.16 -5.00
N GLU A 113 19.42 -19.82 -3.75
CA GLU A 113 19.58 -20.73 -2.61
C GLU A 113 18.66 -21.96 -2.71
N MET A 114 17.41 -21.77 -3.14
CA MET A 114 16.46 -22.87 -3.36
C MET A 114 17.01 -23.86 -4.39
N ARG A 115 17.55 -23.37 -5.51
CA ARG A 115 18.21 -24.20 -6.54
C ARG A 115 19.42 -24.96 -5.99
N ARG A 116 20.28 -24.31 -5.21
CA ARG A 116 21.44 -24.97 -4.57
C ARG A 116 21.03 -26.12 -3.64
N LYS A 117 19.83 -26.04 -3.05
CA LYS A 117 19.26 -27.07 -2.17
C LYS A 117 18.39 -28.09 -2.92
N ASN A 118 18.32 -28.03 -4.25
CA ASN A 118 17.42 -28.83 -5.09
C ASN A 118 15.93 -28.71 -4.69
N LEU A 119 15.52 -27.52 -4.24
CA LEU A 119 14.14 -27.19 -3.93
C LEU A 119 13.49 -26.43 -5.09
N ALA A 120 12.16 -26.48 -5.16
CA ALA A 120 11.38 -25.72 -6.13
C ALA A 120 11.59 -24.20 -5.93
N THR A 121 11.75 -23.47 -7.02
CA THR A 121 11.84 -21.99 -7.00
C THR A 121 10.47 -21.35 -7.08
N PHE A 122 10.37 -20.11 -6.63
CA PHE A 122 9.18 -19.28 -6.75
C PHE A 122 9.09 -18.64 -8.15
N SER A 123 7.87 -18.47 -8.66
CA SER A 123 7.59 -17.84 -9.95
C SER A 123 7.90 -16.35 -9.96
N ASP A 124 7.56 -15.66 -8.88
CA ASP A 124 7.64 -14.22 -8.73
C ASP A 124 7.82 -13.82 -7.25
N PRO A 125 8.22 -12.57 -6.96
CA PRO A 125 8.41 -12.10 -5.58
C PRO A 125 7.16 -12.19 -4.70
N ARG A 126 5.95 -12.07 -5.26
CA ARG A 126 4.70 -12.15 -4.49
C ARG A 126 4.49 -13.56 -3.97
N ALA A 127 4.63 -14.57 -4.82
CA ALA A 127 4.54 -15.98 -4.44
C ALA A 127 5.58 -16.33 -3.34
N ALA A 128 6.78 -15.75 -3.43
CA ALA A 128 7.78 -15.92 -2.38
C ALA A 128 7.35 -15.28 -1.06
N VAL A 129 6.73 -14.10 -1.07
CA VAL A 129 6.18 -13.46 0.14
C VAL A 129 5.03 -14.27 0.72
N GLU A 130 4.07 -14.72 -0.09
CA GLU A 130 2.94 -15.55 0.33
C GLU A 130 3.43 -16.81 1.07
N ASP A 131 4.37 -17.56 0.49
CA ASP A 131 4.96 -18.73 1.15
C ASP A 131 5.73 -18.33 2.43
N SER A 132 6.45 -17.20 2.41
CA SER A 132 7.25 -16.74 3.55
C SER A 132 6.40 -16.33 4.75
N LEU A 133 5.22 -15.75 4.52
CA LEU A 133 4.30 -15.34 5.58
C LEU A 133 3.65 -16.54 6.28
N HIS A 134 3.43 -17.64 5.55
CA HIS A 134 2.72 -18.84 6.06
C HIS A 134 3.64 -19.98 6.51
N GLN A 135 4.93 -19.71 6.74
CA GLN A 135 5.83 -20.70 7.32
C GLN A 135 5.41 -21.05 8.75
N THR A 136 5.28 -22.34 9.05
CA THR A 136 4.99 -22.84 10.40
C THR A 136 6.06 -22.42 11.42
N ASP A 137 7.32 -22.36 10.98
CA ASP A 137 8.44 -21.87 11.78
C ASP A 137 8.86 -20.48 11.28
N ALA A 138 8.56 -19.44 12.06
CA ALA A 138 8.90 -18.05 11.75
C ALA A 138 10.41 -17.82 11.56
N ARG A 139 11.28 -18.71 12.06
CA ARG A 139 12.74 -18.63 11.80
C ARG A 139 13.07 -18.87 10.33
N ILE A 140 12.17 -19.50 9.56
CA ILE A 140 12.30 -19.62 8.10
C ILE A 140 11.96 -18.27 7.47
N SER A 141 10.85 -17.63 7.86
CA SER A 141 10.46 -16.29 7.42
C SER A 141 11.55 -15.26 7.71
N ALA A 142 12.17 -15.32 8.89
CA ALA A 142 13.25 -14.42 9.30
C ALA A 142 14.49 -14.46 8.39
N LYS A 143 14.70 -15.57 7.65
CA LYS A 143 15.82 -15.73 6.71
C LYS A 143 15.49 -15.23 5.30
N ARG A 144 14.23 -14.87 5.05
CA ARG A 144 13.75 -14.44 3.75
C ARG A 144 13.52 -12.93 3.82
N PRO A 145 14.34 -12.11 3.12
CA PRO A 145 14.29 -10.67 3.28
C PRO A 145 12.98 -10.13 2.70
N MET A 146 12.02 -9.86 3.57
CA MET A 146 10.79 -9.15 3.26
C MET A 146 10.87 -7.73 3.80
N ASN A 147 10.03 -6.87 3.25
CA ASN A 147 9.85 -5.50 3.68
C ASN A 147 8.37 -5.15 3.64
N TYR A 148 8.01 -3.96 4.11
CA TYR A 148 6.64 -3.48 4.03
C TYR A 148 6.57 -2.00 3.68
N PHE A 149 5.45 -1.63 3.07
CA PHE A 149 4.97 -0.27 3.12
C PHE A 149 3.61 -0.27 3.79
N CYS A 150 3.42 0.62 4.77
CA CYS A 150 2.08 1.03 5.16
C CYS A 150 1.45 1.68 3.92
N SER A 151 0.20 1.34 3.62
CA SER A 151 -0.56 1.80 2.43
C SER A 151 -1.77 2.64 2.84
N GLY A 152 -2.20 2.53 4.09
CA GLY A 152 -3.25 3.35 4.66
C GLY A 152 -3.69 2.87 6.04
N ILE A 153 -4.84 3.37 6.45
CA ILE A 153 -5.50 3.02 7.71
C ILE A 153 -6.75 2.20 7.43
N GLY A 154 -7.13 1.38 8.41
CA GLY A 154 -8.46 0.78 8.44
C GLY A 154 -9.53 1.70 9.01
N LYS A 155 -10.74 1.17 9.20
CA LYS A 155 -11.95 1.97 9.48
C LYS A 155 -11.97 2.66 10.85
N LYS A 156 -11.09 2.27 11.79
CA LYS A 156 -11.10 2.71 13.19
C LYS A 156 -9.78 3.32 13.63
N ALA A 157 -9.15 4.15 12.80
CA ALA A 157 -7.90 4.80 13.16
C ALA A 157 -8.12 6.12 13.89
N GLU A 158 -7.35 6.34 14.96
CA GLU A 158 -7.28 7.61 15.70
C GLU A 158 -6.38 8.65 14.99
N VAL A 159 -5.76 8.28 13.87
CA VAL A 159 -4.93 9.17 13.04
C VAL A 159 -5.82 9.92 12.07
N GLN A 160 -5.73 11.24 12.06
CA GLN A 160 -6.54 12.13 11.23
C GLN A 160 -5.70 12.89 10.20
N GLY A 161 -6.33 13.27 9.11
CA GLY A 161 -5.83 14.19 8.09
C GLY A 161 -7.00 14.73 7.28
N ALA A 162 -6.90 15.91 6.69
CA ALA A 162 -7.90 16.39 5.73
C ALA A 162 -7.71 15.70 4.37
N THR A 163 -6.47 15.31 4.08
CA THR A 163 -6.09 14.65 2.83
C THR A 163 -5.41 13.31 3.03
N HIS A 164 -5.42 12.48 2.00
CA HIS A 164 -4.72 11.22 1.96
C HIS A 164 -3.22 11.45 2.14
N TYR A 165 -2.65 12.44 1.47
CA TYR A 165 -1.23 12.79 1.62
C TYR A 165 -0.87 13.14 3.08
N GLU A 166 -1.64 13.99 3.74
CA GLU A 166 -1.43 14.32 5.16
C GLU A 166 -1.52 13.08 6.05
N LEU A 167 -2.48 12.20 5.78
CA LEU A 167 -2.60 10.93 6.49
C LEU A 167 -1.34 10.05 6.30
N ARG A 168 -0.79 9.97 5.08
CA ARG A 168 0.47 9.25 4.82
C ARG A 168 1.63 9.83 5.65
N LEU A 169 1.70 11.16 5.76
CA LEU A 169 2.73 11.83 6.57
C LEU A 169 2.52 11.57 8.06
N ALA A 170 1.29 11.61 8.55
CA ALA A 170 0.98 11.32 9.95
C ALA A 170 1.39 9.87 10.33
N LEU A 171 1.15 8.90 9.43
CA LEU A 171 1.62 7.53 9.60
C LEU A 171 3.15 7.44 9.64
N GLN A 172 3.83 8.20 8.77
CA GLN A 172 5.28 8.29 8.79
C GLN A 172 5.83 8.87 10.10
N GLU A 173 5.16 9.89 10.65
CA GLU A 173 5.54 10.51 11.93
C GLU A 173 5.40 9.53 13.12
N LEU A 174 4.60 8.47 13.01
CA LEU A 174 4.53 7.37 13.99
C LEU A 174 5.67 6.35 13.84
N GLY A 175 6.57 6.53 12.87
CA GLY A 175 7.65 5.61 12.55
C GLY A 175 7.25 4.49 11.59
N LEU A 176 6.05 4.57 10.99
CA LEU A 176 5.65 3.59 9.98
C LEU A 176 6.34 3.88 8.65
N ARG A 177 6.78 2.83 7.97
CA ARG A 177 7.41 2.95 6.65
C ARG A 177 6.34 3.23 5.60
N VAL A 178 6.32 4.44 5.06
CA VAL A 178 5.53 4.80 3.86
C VAL A 178 6.46 4.96 2.66
N ASN A 179 5.93 4.89 1.44
CA ASN A 179 6.75 5.01 0.22
C ASN A 179 7.07 6.48 -0.13
N ARG A 180 7.58 7.23 0.85
CA ARG A 180 7.59 8.70 0.90
C ARG A 180 8.11 9.41 -0.36
N PRO A 181 9.24 9.00 -0.98
CA PRO A 181 9.76 9.66 -2.18
C PRO A 181 8.81 9.56 -3.38
N HIS A 182 7.90 8.59 -3.36
CA HIS A 182 7.04 8.24 -4.47
C HIS A 182 5.55 8.56 -4.23
N ILE A 183 5.22 9.25 -3.13
CA ILE A 183 3.88 9.79 -2.87
C ILE A 183 3.79 11.18 -3.49
N GLN A 184 3.24 11.29 -4.70
CA GLN A 184 3.23 12.53 -5.47
C GLN A 184 1.84 13.14 -5.52
N LEU A 185 1.75 14.43 -5.14
CA LEU A 185 0.54 15.23 -5.34
C LEU A 185 0.49 15.77 -6.77
N ARG A 186 -0.69 15.69 -7.38
CA ARG A 186 -0.95 16.12 -8.76
C ARG A 186 -2.27 16.87 -8.83
N HIS A 187 -2.28 18.02 -9.48
CA HIS A 187 -3.45 18.84 -9.67
C HIS A 187 -4.03 18.58 -11.07
N GLY A 188 -5.23 17.99 -11.11
CA GLY A 188 -5.90 17.64 -12.34
C GLY A 188 -5.32 16.41 -13.05
N MET A 189 -6.12 15.85 -13.96
CA MET A 189 -5.79 14.58 -14.61
C MET A 189 -4.61 14.65 -15.58
N ARG A 190 -4.28 15.84 -16.08
CA ARG A 190 -3.12 16.04 -16.95
C ARG A 190 -1.81 15.72 -16.20
N GLU A 191 -1.65 16.28 -15.01
CA GLU A 191 -0.47 16.01 -14.18
C GLU A 191 -0.41 14.55 -13.72
N VAL A 192 -1.57 13.93 -13.46
CA VAL A 192 -1.66 12.50 -13.14
C VAL A 192 -1.13 11.64 -14.31
N ILE A 193 -1.56 11.93 -15.55
CA ILE A 193 -1.08 11.22 -16.74
C ILE A 193 0.43 11.37 -16.91
N ASP A 194 0.98 12.57 -16.73
CA ASP A 194 2.43 12.79 -16.82
C ASP A 194 3.19 12.01 -15.74
N GLN A 195 2.64 11.92 -14.53
CA GLN A 195 3.21 11.09 -13.47
C GLN A 195 3.13 9.59 -13.79
N CYS A 196 2.03 9.11 -14.38
CA CYS A 196 1.90 7.72 -14.83
C CYS A 196 2.94 7.36 -15.89
N ARG A 197 3.20 8.26 -16.84
CA ARG A 197 4.26 8.08 -17.85
C ARG A 197 5.64 8.01 -17.22
N HIS A 198 5.91 8.88 -16.24
CA HIS A 198 7.17 8.85 -15.49
C HIS A 198 7.34 7.54 -14.73
N LEU A 199 6.33 7.09 -13.98
CA LEU A 199 6.37 5.81 -13.27
C LEU A 199 6.57 4.62 -14.20
N ARG A 200 5.94 4.61 -15.37
CA ARG A 200 6.15 3.59 -16.40
C ARG A 200 7.59 3.56 -16.90
N ALA A 201 8.19 4.72 -17.14
CA ALA A 201 9.59 4.82 -17.60
C ALA A 201 10.59 4.35 -16.53
N GLU A 202 10.30 4.65 -15.26
CA GLU A 202 11.15 4.29 -14.12
C GLU A 202 10.84 2.91 -13.51
N ALA A 203 9.85 2.19 -14.02
CA ALA A 203 9.33 0.96 -13.41
C ALA A 203 10.45 -0.08 -13.14
N GLY A 204 11.40 -0.23 -14.07
CA GLY A 204 12.54 -1.15 -13.94
C GLY A 204 13.67 -0.66 -13.01
N ASN A 205 13.60 0.57 -12.51
CA ASN A 205 14.60 1.13 -11.59
C ASN A 205 14.20 0.97 -10.12
N PHE A 206 12.95 0.57 -9.84
CA PHE A 206 12.52 0.26 -8.48
C PHE A 206 13.15 -1.05 -8.00
N PRO A 207 13.52 -1.15 -6.71
CA PRO A 207 14.06 -2.39 -6.16
C PRO A 207 12.99 -3.47 -5.96
N TYR A 208 11.72 -3.14 -6.19
CA TYR A 208 10.56 -4.01 -6.05
C TYR A 208 9.69 -3.93 -7.33
N PRO A 209 8.93 -4.99 -7.65
CA PRO A 209 8.07 -4.98 -8.83
C PRO A 209 6.98 -3.90 -8.73
N VAL A 210 6.81 -3.14 -9.81
CA VAL A 210 5.77 -2.12 -9.97
C VAL A 210 4.86 -2.52 -11.12
N GLU A 211 3.56 -2.67 -10.84
CA GLU A 211 2.55 -3.17 -11.79
C GLU A 211 1.63 -2.06 -12.35
N GLY A 212 1.92 -0.81 -12.00
CA GLY A 212 1.13 0.34 -12.42
C GLY A 212 1.30 1.55 -11.50
N ALA A 213 0.39 2.52 -11.66
CA ALA A 213 0.25 3.67 -10.78
C ALA A 213 -1.05 3.55 -9.98
N LEU A 214 -0.96 3.61 -8.65
CA LEU A 214 -2.10 3.77 -7.76
C LEU A 214 -2.47 5.25 -7.73
N ILE A 215 -3.70 5.57 -8.15
CA ILE A 215 -4.21 6.94 -8.20
C ILE A 215 -5.38 7.05 -7.24
N ARG A 216 -5.37 8.10 -6.41
CA ARG A 216 -6.41 8.34 -5.41
C ARG A 216 -6.75 9.83 -5.31
N VAL A 217 -8.04 10.17 -5.27
CA VAL A 217 -8.50 11.53 -4.94
C VAL A 217 -7.93 11.93 -3.59
N ASN A 218 -7.22 13.05 -3.50
CA ASN A 218 -6.47 13.38 -2.30
C ASN A 218 -7.38 13.73 -1.10
N SER A 219 -8.46 14.48 -1.31
CA SER A 219 -9.37 14.86 -0.22
C SER A 219 -10.10 13.65 0.37
N LEU A 220 -10.03 13.47 1.71
CA LEU A 220 -10.73 12.39 2.40
C LEU A 220 -12.25 12.63 2.46
N ASP A 221 -12.68 13.89 2.52
CA ASP A 221 -14.10 14.27 2.45
C ASP A 221 -14.70 13.88 1.09
N LEU A 222 -13.99 14.21 0.01
CA LEU A 222 -14.44 13.84 -1.34
C LEU A 222 -14.50 12.31 -1.51
N GLN A 223 -13.54 11.57 -0.95
CA GLN A 223 -13.60 10.11 -0.97
C GLN A 223 -14.82 9.56 -0.22
N GLU A 224 -15.22 10.15 0.90
CA GLU A 224 -16.42 9.72 1.63
C GLU A 224 -17.69 10.03 0.85
N ARG A 225 -17.78 11.23 0.26
CA ARG A 225 -18.87 11.61 -0.65
C ARG A 225 -18.99 10.64 -1.83
N LEU A 226 -17.86 10.27 -2.46
CA LEU A 226 -17.82 9.28 -3.53
C LEU A 226 -18.29 7.89 -3.08
N ARG A 227 -17.85 7.41 -1.91
CA ARG A 227 -18.30 6.12 -1.35
C ARG A 227 -19.81 6.07 -1.15
N HIS A 228 -20.43 7.18 -0.75
CA HIS A 228 -21.89 7.27 -0.62
C HIS A 228 -22.60 7.37 -1.97
N ALA A 229 -22.01 8.06 -2.95
CA ALA A 229 -22.61 8.27 -4.26
C ALA A 229 -22.54 7.02 -5.15
N SER A 230 -21.42 6.29 -5.14
CA SER A 230 -21.19 5.13 -6.01
C SER A 230 -20.23 4.12 -5.40
N ALA A 231 -20.68 2.87 -5.27
CA ALA A 231 -19.83 1.76 -4.85
C ALA A 231 -18.74 1.40 -5.89
N ASN A 232 -18.92 1.78 -7.16
CA ASN A 232 -18.01 1.42 -8.25
C ASN A 232 -16.92 2.46 -8.51
N LEU A 233 -17.02 3.64 -7.90
CA LEU A 233 -16.12 4.76 -8.13
C LEU A 233 -15.63 5.34 -6.79
N PRO A 234 -14.81 4.59 -6.03
CA PRO A 234 -14.39 4.99 -4.69
C PRO A 234 -13.34 6.13 -4.67
N GLY A 235 -13.11 6.80 -5.80
CA GLY A 235 -12.03 7.77 -5.95
C GLY A 235 -10.63 7.17 -5.91
N THR A 236 -10.49 5.85 -6.07
CA THR A 236 -9.21 5.14 -6.15
C THR A 236 -9.21 4.19 -7.36
N LEU A 237 -8.12 4.16 -8.11
CA LEU A 237 -7.92 3.25 -9.25
C LEU A 237 -6.46 2.86 -9.42
N VAL A 238 -6.20 1.82 -10.20
CA VAL A 238 -4.87 1.47 -10.70
C VAL A 238 -4.80 1.72 -12.20
N PHE A 239 -3.83 2.51 -12.63
CA PHE A 239 -3.46 2.64 -14.03
C PHE A 239 -2.35 1.64 -14.37
N ARG A 240 -2.69 0.62 -15.17
CA ARG A 240 -1.81 -0.50 -15.50
C ARG A 240 -0.84 -0.14 -16.61
N PHE A 241 0.38 -0.69 -16.52
CA PHE A 241 1.38 -0.61 -17.58
C PHE A 241 2.32 -1.81 -17.58
#